data_AF-X6LMJ3-F1
#
_entry.id   AF-X6LMJ3-F1
#
_cell.length_a   1.000
_cell.length_b   1.000
_cell.length_c   1.000
_cell.angle_alpha   90.00
_cell.angle_beta   90.00
_cell.angle_gamma   90.00
#
_symmetry.space_group_name_H-M   'P 1'
#
loop_
_entity.id
_entity.type
_entity.pdbx_description
1 polymer ?
#
loop_
_entity_poly.entity_id
_entity_poly.type
_entity_poly.pdbx_seq_one_letter_code
_entity_poly.pdbx_strand_id
1 'polypeptide(L)'
;AHALATISSQLGGKHLDNAFQCFIHRFPSYFYKTEDWFDKTDATQFLMKLKEGQLGDVFQCLINRLSDEKEDKDNCRKCAQLLGKFSMKWNEKQLNDTFNSLKDMPNKDDYETYREALETITVKLSGKQFDNALNYLIDRLNWEEIHKLDNYAGLLYRIAQRLDEKQINIASNYYMDKLNDKNEHQNIRIKFSNKCNEQQLNKAFNSSMDIFTDKNDDKDLRGECAELLGTIAVNLNERHFGDAFQCFTNGLKDSDWTVRYSCAQSLVTLSKKWNNKQLDITFQCLIDGFQN
;
A
#
# COMPACT_ATOMS: atom_id res chain seq x y z
N ALA A 1 -2.53 -20.05 -31.89
CA ALA A 1 -2.33 -20.53 -30.51
C ALA A 1 -3.65 -20.68 -29.75
N HIS A 2 -4.50 -19.63 -29.68
CA HIS A 2 -5.76 -19.67 -28.95
C HIS A 2 -6.69 -20.83 -29.31
N ALA A 3 -6.97 -21.10 -30.59
CA ALA A 3 -7.82 -22.24 -30.99
C ALA A 3 -7.29 -23.59 -30.47
N LEU A 4 -5.97 -23.81 -30.51
CA LEU A 4 -5.33 -25.00 -29.99
C LEU A 4 -5.51 -25.09 -28.46
N ALA A 5 -5.33 -23.98 -27.75
CA ALA A 5 -5.52 -23.91 -26.30
C ALA A 5 -6.98 -24.19 -25.90
N THR A 6 -7.95 -23.60 -26.60
CA THR A 6 -9.37 -23.77 -26.33
C THR A 6 -9.82 -25.22 -26.54
N ILE A 7 -9.49 -25.81 -27.70
CA ILE A 7 -9.88 -27.19 -28.02
C ILE A 7 -9.17 -28.18 -27.08
N SER A 8 -7.86 -28.00 -26.84
CA SER A 8 -7.13 -28.89 -25.94
C SER A 8 -7.59 -28.80 -24.48
N SER A 9 -8.02 -27.62 -24.02
CA SER A 9 -8.61 -27.42 -22.69
C SER A 9 -9.93 -28.16 -22.50
N GLN A 10 -10.71 -28.32 -23.57
CA GLN A 10 -11.95 -29.10 -23.56
C GLN A 10 -11.68 -30.61 -23.59
N LEU A 11 -10.73 -31.04 -24.42
CA LEU A 11 -10.38 -32.46 -24.57
C LEU A 11 -9.61 -33.02 -23.37
N GLY A 12 -8.81 -32.20 -22.69
CA GLY A 12 -8.01 -32.61 -21.54
C GLY A 12 -6.95 -33.68 -21.86
N GLY A 13 -6.39 -34.28 -20.81
CA GLY A 13 -5.44 -35.38 -20.89
C GLY A 13 -4.26 -35.10 -21.83
N LYS A 14 -3.93 -36.06 -22.70
CA LYS A 14 -2.79 -35.98 -23.63
C LYS A 14 -2.91 -34.80 -24.62
N HIS A 15 -4.12 -34.36 -24.97
CA HIS A 15 -4.31 -33.22 -25.87
C HIS A 15 -3.88 -31.92 -25.21
N LEU A 16 -4.23 -31.73 -23.93
CA LEU A 16 -3.79 -30.60 -23.13
C LEU A 16 -2.27 -30.62 -22.95
N ASP A 17 -1.69 -31.78 -22.64
CA ASP A 17 -0.25 -31.94 -22.46
C ASP A 17 0.52 -31.63 -23.76
N ASN A 18 0.03 -32.10 -24.91
CA ASN A 18 0.63 -31.80 -26.21
C ASN A 18 0.55 -30.31 -26.58
N ALA A 19 -0.58 -29.66 -26.30
CA ALA A 19 -0.75 -28.23 -26.53
C ALA A 19 0.20 -27.42 -25.64
N PHE A 20 0.30 -27.79 -24.36
CA PHE A 20 1.24 -27.19 -23.42
C PHE A 20 2.70 -27.30 -23.91
N GLN A 21 3.13 -28.50 -24.32
CA GLN A 21 4.47 -28.71 -24.88
C GLN A 21 4.73 -27.87 -26.14
N CYS A 22 3.71 -27.69 -26.98
CA CYS A 22 3.80 -26.80 -28.13
C CYS A 22 4.01 -25.34 -27.70
N PHE A 23 3.27 -24.86 -26.69
CA PHE A 23 3.40 -23.50 -26.20
C PHE A 23 4.73 -23.25 -25.50
N ILE A 24 5.17 -24.12 -24.60
CA ILE A 24 6.41 -23.90 -23.85
C ILE A 24 7.67 -23.91 -24.73
N HIS A 25 7.69 -24.71 -25.81
CA HIS A 25 8.87 -24.83 -26.66
C HIS A 25 8.82 -24.01 -27.94
N ARG A 26 7.63 -23.83 -28.55
CA ARG A 26 7.51 -23.17 -29.86
C ARG A 26 6.86 -21.80 -29.78
N PHE A 27 5.98 -21.57 -28.81
CA PHE A 27 5.24 -20.31 -28.69
C PHE A 27 5.13 -19.81 -27.24
N PRO A 28 6.24 -19.54 -26.53
CA PRO A 28 6.19 -19.15 -25.11
C PRO A 28 5.43 -17.84 -24.88
N SER A 29 5.44 -16.96 -25.88
CA SER A 29 4.67 -15.72 -25.88
C SER A 29 3.17 -15.92 -25.73
N TYR A 30 2.63 -17.11 -26.01
CA TYR A 30 1.22 -17.39 -25.76
C TYR A 30 0.82 -17.17 -24.29
N PHE A 31 1.73 -17.43 -23.34
CA PHE A 31 1.40 -17.30 -21.92
C PHE A 31 1.25 -15.85 -21.46
N TYR A 32 2.05 -14.94 -21.99
CA TYR A 32 2.11 -13.54 -21.54
C TYR A 32 1.68 -12.55 -22.61
N LYS A 33 1.15 -13.00 -23.75
CA LYS A 33 0.51 -12.14 -24.74
C LYS A 33 -0.98 -12.03 -24.41
N THR A 34 -1.30 -11.22 -23.41
CA THR A 34 -2.68 -10.82 -23.09
C THR A 34 -3.01 -9.51 -23.81
N GLU A 35 -4.21 -9.46 -24.39
CA GLU A 35 -4.92 -8.30 -24.96
C GLU A 35 -4.06 -7.27 -25.70
N ASP A 36 -3.99 -7.41 -27.03
CA ASP A 36 -3.96 -6.22 -27.90
C ASP A 36 -5.40 -5.73 -28.08
N TRP A 37 -5.60 -4.45 -28.45
CA TRP A 37 -6.92 -3.86 -28.76
C TRP A 37 -7.79 -4.70 -29.74
N PHE A 38 -7.18 -5.64 -30.46
CA PHE A 38 -7.83 -6.54 -31.41
C PHE A 38 -7.92 -8.02 -30.98
N ASP A 39 -7.26 -8.46 -29.90
CA ASP A 39 -7.12 -9.89 -29.57
C ASP A 39 -7.46 -10.20 -28.10
N LYS A 40 -8.72 -10.60 -27.83
CA LYS A 40 -9.25 -10.95 -26.50
C LYS A 40 -8.82 -12.33 -26.00
N THR A 41 -7.64 -12.82 -26.37
CA THR A 41 -7.24 -14.18 -26.02
C THR A 41 -6.47 -14.21 -24.71
N ASP A 42 -7.19 -14.38 -23.61
CA ASP A 42 -6.60 -14.55 -22.28
C ASP A 42 -6.14 -16.01 -22.08
N ALA A 43 -4.82 -16.23 -21.97
CA ALA A 43 -4.22 -17.53 -21.67
C ALA A 43 -4.64 -18.08 -20.28
N THR A 44 -5.26 -17.26 -19.43
CA THR A 44 -5.72 -17.62 -18.08
C THR A 44 -6.57 -18.89 -18.08
N GLN A 45 -7.54 -19.02 -18.99
CA GLN A 45 -8.42 -20.21 -19.00
C GLN A 45 -7.63 -21.49 -19.26
N PHE A 46 -6.64 -21.44 -20.14
CA PHE A 46 -5.75 -22.55 -20.43
C PHE A 46 -4.87 -22.88 -19.23
N LEU A 47 -4.25 -21.86 -18.63
CA LEU A 47 -3.38 -22.02 -17.45
C LEU A 47 -4.12 -22.62 -16.25
N MET A 48 -5.40 -22.29 -16.05
CA MET A 48 -6.22 -22.88 -15.00
C MET A 48 -6.45 -24.40 -15.15
N LYS A 49 -6.23 -24.96 -16.34
CA LYS A 49 -6.37 -26.40 -16.62
C LYS A 49 -5.06 -27.18 -16.43
N LEU A 50 -3.93 -26.50 -16.33
CA LEU A 50 -2.62 -27.14 -16.20
C LEU A 50 -2.43 -27.78 -14.81
N LYS A 51 -1.64 -28.86 -14.79
CA LYS A 51 -1.21 -29.52 -13.55
C LYS A 51 -0.03 -28.78 -12.92
N GLU A 52 0.23 -29.02 -11.63
CA GLU A 52 1.28 -28.35 -10.86
C GLU A 52 2.67 -28.41 -11.53
N GLY A 53 3.07 -29.57 -12.07
CA GLY A 53 4.34 -29.69 -12.79
C GLY A 53 4.45 -28.78 -14.02
N GLN A 54 3.38 -28.68 -14.81
CA GLN A 54 3.32 -27.79 -15.98
C GLN A 54 3.29 -26.32 -15.58
N LEU A 55 2.63 -25.99 -14.47
CA LEU A 55 2.63 -24.65 -13.90
C LEU A 55 4.04 -24.22 -13.45
N GLY A 56 4.87 -25.16 -12.99
CA GLY A 56 6.29 -24.90 -12.70
C GLY A 56 7.09 -24.44 -13.92
N ASP A 57 6.87 -25.07 -15.07
CA ASP A 57 7.52 -24.68 -16.33
C ASP A 57 7.03 -23.32 -16.83
N VAL A 58 5.71 -23.06 -16.73
CA VAL A 58 5.14 -21.73 -17.05
C VAL A 58 5.75 -20.68 -16.14
N PHE A 59 5.81 -20.94 -14.83
CA PHE A 59 6.41 -20.03 -13.86
C PHE A 59 7.84 -19.67 -14.25
N GLN A 60 8.68 -20.66 -14.56
CA GLN A 60 10.05 -20.41 -14.97
C GLN A 60 10.13 -19.59 -16.27
N CYS A 61 9.23 -19.83 -17.22
CA CYS A 61 9.12 -19.01 -18.43
C CYS A 61 8.83 -17.55 -18.08
N LEU A 62 7.90 -17.27 -17.18
CA LEU A 62 7.53 -15.90 -16.79
C LEU A 62 8.68 -15.20 -16.05
N ILE A 63 9.33 -15.88 -15.11
CA ILE A 63 10.46 -15.32 -14.34
C ILE A 63 11.67 -15.03 -15.23
N ASN A 64 12.00 -15.93 -16.17
CA ASN A 64 13.11 -15.73 -17.10
C ASN A 64 12.88 -14.49 -17.96
N ARG A 65 11.65 -14.27 -18.43
CA ARG A 65 11.27 -13.10 -19.25
C ARG A 65 11.29 -11.83 -18.42
N LEU A 66 10.72 -11.88 -17.22
CA LEU A 66 10.73 -10.77 -16.27
C LEU A 66 12.17 -10.33 -15.94
N SER A 67 13.10 -11.27 -15.83
CA SER A 67 14.50 -10.99 -15.46
C SER A 67 15.41 -10.62 -16.65
N ASP A 68 14.93 -10.74 -17.89
CA ASP A 68 15.73 -10.45 -19.08
C ASP A 68 15.71 -8.94 -19.38
N GLU A 69 16.88 -8.30 -19.24
CA GLU A 69 17.04 -6.87 -19.48
C GLU A 69 16.75 -6.44 -20.92
N LYS A 70 16.82 -7.39 -21.88
CA LYS A 70 16.52 -7.15 -23.29
C LYS A 70 15.07 -7.43 -23.64
N GLU A 71 14.28 -7.93 -22.69
CA GLU A 71 12.88 -8.22 -22.92
C GLU A 71 12.08 -6.93 -23.07
N ASP A 72 11.05 -7.01 -23.92
CA ASP A 72 10.15 -5.91 -24.17
C ASP A 72 9.38 -5.51 -22.89
N LYS A 73 9.22 -4.20 -22.65
CA LYS A 73 8.57 -3.69 -21.43
C LYS A 73 7.12 -4.16 -21.30
N ASP A 74 6.37 -4.25 -22.40
CA ASP A 74 4.99 -4.75 -22.38
C ASP A 74 4.96 -6.24 -22.03
N ASN A 75 5.91 -7.02 -22.55
CA ASN A 75 6.04 -8.44 -22.19
C ASN A 75 6.35 -8.61 -20.70
N CYS A 76 7.27 -7.82 -20.14
CA CYS A 76 7.56 -7.83 -18.71
C CYS A 76 6.33 -7.46 -17.87
N ARG A 77 5.57 -6.44 -18.28
CA ARG A 77 4.33 -6.03 -17.61
C ARG A 77 3.30 -7.16 -17.60
N LYS A 78 3.10 -7.81 -18.75
CA LYS A 78 2.15 -8.94 -18.85
C LYS A 78 2.62 -10.15 -18.04
N CYS A 79 3.93 -10.42 -17.97
CA CYS A 79 4.48 -11.44 -17.08
C CYS A 79 4.18 -11.13 -15.61
N ALA A 80 4.42 -9.89 -15.16
CA ALA A 80 4.11 -9.47 -13.79
C ALA A 80 2.61 -9.60 -13.47
N GLN A 81 1.74 -9.15 -14.38
CA GLN A 81 0.29 -9.27 -14.24
C GLN A 81 -0.13 -10.73 -14.05
N LEU A 82 0.42 -11.64 -14.86
CA LEU A 82 0.08 -13.06 -14.81
C LEU A 82 0.61 -13.73 -13.53
N LEU A 83 1.83 -13.38 -13.12
CA LEU A 83 2.42 -13.83 -11.86
C LEU A 83 1.55 -13.44 -10.66
N GLY A 84 1.06 -12.20 -10.61
CA GLY A 84 0.11 -11.74 -9.61
C GLY A 84 -1.23 -12.49 -9.65
N LYS A 85 -1.83 -12.61 -10.85
CA LYS A 85 -3.13 -13.28 -11.07
C LYS A 85 -3.13 -14.74 -10.62
N PHE A 86 -2.01 -15.44 -10.85
CA PHE A 86 -1.84 -16.84 -10.50
C PHE A 86 -1.14 -17.07 -9.16
N SER A 87 -0.98 -16.04 -8.32
CA SER A 87 -0.36 -16.14 -6.99
C SER A 87 -0.90 -17.28 -6.12
N MET A 88 -2.19 -17.61 -6.22
CA MET A 88 -2.82 -18.73 -5.50
C MET A 88 -2.38 -20.12 -5.95
N LYS A 89 -1.69 -20.24 -7.08
CA LYS A 89 -1.18 -21.50 -7.62
C LYS A 89 0.30 -21.71 -7.32
N TRP A 90 1.01 -20.67 -6.90
CA TRP A 90 2.44 -20.73 -6.63
C TRP A 90 2.70 -21.29 -5.24
N ASN A 91 3.72 -22.15 -5.14
CA ASN A 91 4.22 -22.57 -3.83
C ASN A 91 5.06 -21.46 -3.17
N GLU A 92 5.42 -21.66 -1.91
CA GLU A 92 6.14 -20.65 -1.10
C GLU A 92 7.46 -20.20 -1.74
N LYS A 93 8.23 -21.14 -2.32
CA LYS A 93 9.47 -20.81 -3.05
C LYS A 93 9.17 -19.91 -4.26
N GLN A 94 8.19 -20.28 -5.07
CA GLN A 94 7.79 -19.52 -6.26
C GLN A 94 7.28 -18.12 -5.91
N LEU A 95 6.51 -17.97 -4.83
CA LEU A 95 6.08 -16.65 -4.34
C LEU A 95 7.27 -15.77 -3.95
N ASN A 96 8.23 -16.33 -3.21
CA ASN A 96 9.44 -15.60 -2.81
C ASN A 96 10.33 -15.23 -4.01
N ASP A 97 10.50 -16.15 -4.96
CA ASP A 97 11.25 -15.88 -6.19
C ASP A 97 10.56 -14.77 -7.01
N THR A 98 9.23 -14.80 -7.10
CA THR A 98 8.43 -13.75 -7.75
C THR A 98 8.61 -12.39 -7.07
N PHE A 99 8.53 -12.34 -5.74
CA PHE A 99 8.73 -11.10 -4.99
C PHE A 99 10.11 -10.51 -5.30
N ASN A 100 11.17 -11.34 -5.27
CA ASN A 100 12.53 -10.88 -5.54
C ASN A 100 12.72 -10.39 -6.98
N SER A 101 12.04 -10.99 -7.95
CA SER A 101 12.06 -10.48 -9.34
C SER A 101 11.26 -9.20 -9.53
N LEU A 102 10.18 -8.98 -8.76
CA LEU A 102 9.31 -7.81 -8.90
C LEU A 102 9.76 -6.58 -8.10
N LYS A 103 10.41 -6.77 -6.94
CA LYS A 103 10.58 -5.69 -5.94
C LYS A 103 11.34 -4.45 -6.44
N ASP A 104 12.26 -4.62 -7.38
CA ASP A 104 13.08 -3.55 -7.97
C ASP A 104 12.50 -3.01 -9.31
N MET A 105 11.39 -3.58 -9.79
CA MET A 105 10.76 -3.22 -11.08
C MET A 105 9.90 -1.95 -11.11
N PRO A 106 9.23 -1.51 -10.02
CA PRO A 106 8.42 -0.30 -10.01
C PRO A 106 9.17 1.01 -10.33
N ASN A 107 10.43 0.96 -10.75
CA ASN A 107 11.19 2.10 -11.28
C ASN A 107 10.99 2.38 -12.79
N LYS A 108 10.05 1.70 -13.47
CA LYS A 108 9.79 1.83 -14.93
C LYS A 108 8.38 2.38 -15.22
N ASP A 109 8.19 2.94 -16.42
CA ASP A 109 7.04 3.74 -16.91
C ASP A 109 5.61 3.16 -16.73
N ASP A 110 5.46 1.92 -16.24
CA ASP A 110 4.18 1.20 -16.00
C ASP A 110 4.04 0.75 -14.53
N TYR A 111 4.14 1.70 -13.61
CA TYR A 111 4.24 1.48 -12.18
C TYR A 111 3.08 0.64 -11.58
N GLU A 112 1.85 0.86 -12.04
CA GLU A 112 0.65 0.31 -11.39
C GLU A 112 0.56 -1.21 -11.45
N THR A 113 0.84 -1.83 -12.61
CA THR A 113 0.75 -3.29 -12.75
C THR A 113 1.78 -4.02 -11.89
N TYR A 114 3.02 -3.52 -11.85
CA TYR A 114 4.06 -4.10 -10.99
C TYR A 114 3.70 -3.95 -9.51
N ARG A 115 3.15 -2.80 -9.11
CA ARG A 115 2.67 -2.58 -7.74
C ARG A 115 1.57 -3.57 -7.35
N GLU A 116 0.57 -3.76 -8.20
CA GLU A 116 -0.53 -4.71 -7.93
C GLU A 116 -0.06 -6.16 -7.83
N ALA A 117 0.86 -6.56 -8.72
CA ALA A 117 1.47 -7.87 -8.67
C ALA A 117 2.30 -8.04 -7.39
N LEU A 118 3.13 -7.05 -7.04
CA LEU A 118 3.95 -7.05 -5.84
C LEU A 118 3.09 -7.11 -4.57
N GLU A 119 1.99 -6.34 -4.50
CA GLU A 119 1.00 -6.41 -3.42
C GLU A 119 0.44 -7.82 -3.28
N THR A 120 -0.09 -8.34 -4.37
CA THR A 120 -0.77 -9.64 -4.40
C THR A 120 0.16 -10.76 -3.98
N ILE A 121 1.42 -10.73 -4.43
CA ILE A 121 2.44 -11.69 -4.04
C ILE A 121 2.83 -11.51 -2.58
N THR A 122 3.08 -10.27 -2.14
CA THR A 122 3.53 -9.99 -0.76
C THR A 122 2.49 -10.49 0.23
N VAL A 123 1.20 -10.23 0.01
CA VAL A 123 0.17 -10.74 0.92
C VAL A 123 0.15 -12.27 0.97
N LYS A 124 0.60 -13.00 -0.05
CA LYS A 124 0.61 -14.47 -0.05
C LYS A 124 1.83 -15.08 0.62
N LEU A 125 2.89 -14.32 0.86
CA LEU A 125 4.05 -14.80 1.61
C LEU A 125 3.67 -15.15 3.06
N SER A 126 4.43 -16.06 3.67
CA SER A 126 4.25 -16.50 5.05
C SER A 126 5.55 -16.47 5.84
N GLY A 127 5.42 -16.40 7.16
CA GLY A 127 6.54 -16.47 8.10
C GLY A 127 7.67 -15.49 7.77
N LYS A 128 8.91 -16.01 7.78
CA LYS A 128 10.13 -15.20 7.58
C LYS A 128 10.19 -14.51 6.22
N GLN A 129 9.59 -15.10 5.18
CA GLN A 129 9.62 -14.49 3.84
C GLN A 129 8.76 -13.24 3.79
N PHE A 130 7.58 -13.27 4.43
CA PHE A 130 6.74 -12.09 4.56
C PHE A 130 7.43 -10.99 5.39
N ASP A 131 8.07 -11.36 6.50
CA ASP A 131 8.84 -10.41 7.32
C ASP A 131 9.95 -9.72 6.50
N ASN A 132 10.70 -10.51 5.72
CA ASN A 132 11.77 -9.97 4.86
C ASN A 132 11.20 -9.05 3.76
N ALA A 133 10.09 -9.43 3.14
CA ALA A 133 9.43 -8.62 2.13
C ALA A 133 8.93 -7.29 2.71
N LEU A 134 8.29 -7.34 3.88
CA LEU A 134 7.82 -6.15 4.59
C LEU A 134 8.99 -5.22 4.94
N ASN A 135 10.07 -5.74 5.52
CA ASN A 135 11.25 -4.96 5.85
C ASN A 135 11.86 -4.31 4.60
N TYR A 136 11.98 -5.05 3.50
CA TYR A 136 12.46 -4.48 2.24
C TYR A 136 11.56 -3.33 1.75
N LEU A 137 10.23 -3.47 1.83
CA LEU A 137 9.30 -2.41 1.41
C LEU A 137 9.39 -1.17 2.32
N ILE A 138 9.57 -1.37 3.63
CA ILE A 138 9.81 -0.30 4.59
C ILE A 138 11.14 0.39 4.30
N ASP A 139 12.21 -0.37 4.09
CA ASP A 139 13.51 0.15 3.71
C ASP A 139 13.42 0.93 2.39
N ARG A 140 12.62 0.47 1.42
CA ARG A 140 12.47 1.17 0.15
C ARG A 140 11.81 2.54 0.30
N LEU A 141 10.85 2.67 1.22
CA LEU A 141 10.30 3.98 1.59
C LEU A 141 11.38 4.94 2.13
N ASN A 142 12.49 4.46 2.68
CA ASN A 142 13.55 5.35 3.17
C ASN A 142 14.34 6.05 2.06
N TRP A 143 14.37 5.46 0.86
CA TRP A 143 15.37 5.80 -0.16
C TRP A 143 14.81 6.51 -1.40
N GLU A 144 13.51 6.47 -1.65
CA GLU A 144 12.95 6.98 -2.89
C GLU A 144 12.52 8.46 -2.83
N GLU A 145 12.70 9.17 -3.96
CA GLU A 145 12.22 10.54 -4.18
C GLU A 145 10.70 10.65 -3.93
N ILE A 146 10.28 11.83 -3.46
CA ILE A 146 8.92 12.18 -2.99
C ILE A 146 7.80 11.62 -3.88
N HIS A 147 7.95 11.67 -5.22
CA HIS A 147 6.90 11.24 -6.16
C HIS A 147 6.70 9.71 -6.28
N LYS A 148 7.67 8.89 -5.86
CA LYS A 148 7.52 7.41 -5.85
C LYS A 148 6.97 6.89 -4.53
N LEU A 149 6.95 7.75 -3.53
CA LEU A 149 6.71 7.41 -2.14
C LEU A 149 5.22 7.16 -1.86
N ASP A 150 4.32 7.92 -2.49
CA ASP A 150 2.85 7.74 -2.44
C ASP A 150 2.38 6.37 -2.92
N ASN A 151 3.18 5.71 -3.75
CA ASN A 151 2.81 4.42 -4.31
C ASN A 151 3.19 3.24 -3.39
N TYR A 152 4.40 3.23 -2.85
CA TYR A 152 4.84 2.23 -1.86
C TYR A 152 4.08 2.38 -0.54
N ALA A 153 3.72 3.61 -0.20
CA ALA A 153 2.77 3.97 0.83
C ALA A 153 1.40 3.26 0.69
N GLY A 154 0.78 3.36 -0.48
CA GLY A 154 -0.47 2.68 -0.79
C GLY A 154 -0.35 1.16 -0.73
N LEU A 155 0.78 0.62 -1.23
CA LEU A 155 1.12 -0.79 -1.15
C LEU A 155 1.23 -1.26 0.31
N LEU A 156 1.99 -0.55 1.14
CA LEU A 156 2.15 -0.88 2.56
C LEU A 156 0.84 -0.76 3.33
N TYR A 157 -0.04 0.19 3.00
CA TYR A 157 -1.37 0.26 3.59
C TYR A 157 -2.20 -1.00 3.30
N ARG A 158 -2.20 -1.48 2.05
CA ARG A 158 -2.94 -2.69 1.68
C ARG A 158 -2.36 -3.94 2.36
N ILE A 159 -1.03 -4.02 2.45
CA ILE A 159 -0.34 -5.07 3.21
C ILE A 159 -0.62 -4.95 4.72
N ALA A 160 -0.77 -3.73 5.25
CA ALA A 160 -1.03 -3.44 6.66
C ALA A 160 -2.24 -4.20 7.21
N GLN A 161 -3.22 -4.49 6.36
CA GLN A 161 -4.41 -5.26 6.72
C GLN A 161 -4.10 -6.66 7.24
N ARG A 162 -2.95 -7.25 6.87
CA ARG A 162 -2.54 -8.60 7.23
C ARG A 162 -1.41 -8.69 8.25
N LEU A 163 -0.91 -7.54 8.71
CA LEU A 163 0.17 -7.51 9.68
C LEU A 163 -0.33 -8.01 11.04
N ASP A 164 0.48 -8.86 11.68
CA ASP A 164 0.31 -9.17 13.09
C ASP A 164 0.77 -7.99 13.97
N GLU A 165 0.52 -8.06 15.27
CA GLU A 165 0.87 -6.97 16.20
C GLU A 165 2.37 -6.62 16.16
N LYS A 166 3.25 -7.62 16.04
CA LYS A 166 4.70 -7.40 16.00
C LYS A 166 5.10 -6.64 14.73
N GLN A 167 4.54 -7.01 13.59
CA GLN A 167 4.83 -6.38 12.30
C GLN A 167 4.20 -5.00 12.19
N ILE A 168 2.98 -4.82 12.71
CA ILE A 168 2.37 -3.48 12.90
C ILE A 168 3.32 -2.64 13.72
N ASN A 169 3.92 -3.19 14.78
CA ASN A 169 4.83 -2.41 15.60
C ASN A 169 6.07 -1.92 14.85
N ILE A 170 6.64 -2.75 13.97
CA ILE A 170 7.78 -2.37 13.13
C ILE A 170 7.37 -1.29 12.12
N ALA A 171 6.28 -1.51 11.39
CA ALA A 171 5.80 -0.57 10.38
C ALA A 171 5.37 0.77 10.99
N SER A 172 4.65 0.75 12.12
CA SER A 172 4.22 1.96 12.81
C SER A 172 5.40 2.73 13.39
N ASN A 173 6.38 2.06 14.01
CA ASN A 173 7.59 2.75 14.50
C ASN A 173 8.30 3.49 13.38
N TYR A 174 8.40 2.88 12.20
CA TYR A 174 8.95 3.52 11.02
C TYR A 174 8.20 4.81 10.65
N TYR A 175 6.87 4.75 10.49
CA TYR A 175 6.07 5.94 10.15
C TYR A 175 6.14 7.02 11.24
N MET A 176 6.22 6.62 12.51
CA MET A 176 6.30 7.56 13.63
C MET A 176 7.67 8.23 13.74
N ASP A 177 8.77 7.52 13.51
CA ASP A 177 10.12 8.13 13.50
C ASP A 177 10.29 9.12 12.33
N LYS A 178 9.51 8.91 11.26
CA LYS A 178 9.43 9.79 10.09
C LYS A 178 8.42 10.94 10.23
N LEU A 179 7.78 11.15 11.40
CA LEU A 179 6.86 12.27 11.61
C LEU A 179 7.55 13.65 11.48
N ASN A 180 8.83 13.73 11.84
CA ASN A 180 9.62 14.96 11.78
C ASN A 180 10.21 15.23 10.37
N ASP A 181 10.14 14.27 9.46
CA ASP A 181 10.55 14.51 8.08
C ASP A 181 9.44 15.34 7.41
N LYS A 182 9.80 16.51 6.89
CA LYS A 182 8.91 17.47 6.18
C LYS A 182 8.31 16.93 4.88
N ASN A 183 8.48 15.63 4.61
CA ASN A 183 7.96 14.97 3.41
C ASN A 183 6.56 14.39 3.68
N GLU A 184 5.68 14.66 2.73
CA GLU A 184 4.23 14.54 2.74
C GLU A 184 3.75 13.07 2.82
N HIS A 185 3.42 12.57 4.02
CA HIS A 185 2.92 11.18 4.22
C HIS A 185 1.66 11.08 5.09
N GLN A 186 0.80 12.08 4.98
CA GLN A 186 -0.46 12.27 5.71
C GLN A 186 -1.35 11.02 5.72
N ASN A 187 -1.72 10.57 4.51
CA ASN A 187 -2.72 9.51 4.32
C ASN A 187 -2.30 8.19 4.94
N ILE A 188 -0.99 7.93 5.02
CA ILE A 188 -0.46 6.68 5.55
C ILE A 188 -0.43 6.74 7.07
N ARG A 189 0.07 7.85 7.64
CA ARG A 189 0.16 8.06 9.08
C ARG A 189 -1.21 7.92 9.74
N ILE A 190 -2.24 8.57 9.20
CA ILE A 190 -3.63 8.47 9.67
C ILE A 190 -4.14 7.03 9.59
N LYS A 191 -3.90 6.35 8.46
CA LYS A 191 -4.36 4.98 8.24
C LYS A 191 -3.68 3.96 9.16
N PHE A 192 -2.37 4.10 9.42
CA PHE A 192 -1.62 3.23 10.34
C PHE A 192 -1.96 3.48 11.80
N SER A 193 -2.35 4.71 12.16
CA SER A 193 -2.75 5.06 13.53
C SER A 193 -3.88 4.18 14.06
N ASN A 194 -4.86 3.82 13.23
CA ASN A 194 -5.96 2.94 13.65
C ASN A 194 -5.54 1.49 13.96
N LYS A 195 -4.30 1.11 13.63
CA LYS A 195 -3.73 -0.21 13.92
C LYS A 195 -2.73 -0.19 15.09
N CYS A 196 -2.30 0.99 15.51
CA CYS A 196 -1.33 1.14 16.60
C CYS A 196 -1.91 0.75 17.96
N ASN A 197 -1.06 0.23 18.83
CA ASN A 197 -1.40 0.06 20.25
C ASN A 197 -1.34 1.41 20.99
N GLU A 198 -1.82 1.44 22.23
CA GLU A 198 -1.90 2.67 23.03
C GLU A 198 -0.53 3.34 23.22
N GLN A 199 0.54 2.58 23.46
CA GLN A 199 1.88 3.13 23.65
C GLN A 199 2.38 3.85 22.40
N GLN A 200 2.12 3.30 21.22
CA GLN A 200 2.50 3.90 19.94
C GLN A 200 1.68 5.14 19.64
N LEU A 201 0.38 5.07 19.87
CA LEU A 201 -0.51 6.23 19.75
C LEU A 201 -0.07 7.37 20.66
N ASN A 202 0.37 7.06 21.90
CA ASN A 202 0.92 8.06 22.81
C ASN A 202 2.21 8.69 22.26
N LYS A 203 3.15 7.90 21.73
CA LYS A 203 4.38 8.43 21.12
C LYS A 203 4.06 9.33 19.92
N ALA A 204 3.16 8.89 19.05
CA ALA A 204 2.70 9.63 17.88
C ALA A 204 2.02 10.94 18.27
N PHE A 205 1.11 10.89 19.25
CA PHE A 205 0.41 12.06 19.76
C PHE A 205 1.38 13.13 20.24
N ASN A 206 2.35 12.76 21.08
CA ASN A 206 3.34 13.71 21.60
C ASN A 206 4.19 14.32 20.48
N SER A 207 4.69 13.49 19.55
CA SER A 207 5.49 13.98 18.42
C SER A 207 4.69 14.93 17.52
N SER A 208 3.41 14.63 17.24
CA SER A 208 2.54 15.52 16.46
C SER A 208 2.19 16.80 17.21
N MET A 209 2.09 16.75 18.54
CA MET A 209 1.86 17.94 19.37
C MET A 209 3.07 18.89 19.33
N ASP A 210 4.28 18.34 19.41
CA ASP A 210 5.52 19.12 19.33
C ASP A 210 5.60 19.88 18.00
N ILE A 211 5.40 19.19 16.86
CA ILE A 211 5.39 19.80 15.52
C ILE A 211 4.27 20.83 15.39
N PHE A 212 3.05 20.50 15.83
CA PHE A 212 1.91 21.40 15.71
C PHE A 212 2.12 22.73 16.44
N THR A 213 2.75 22.67 17.62
CA THR A 213 2.94 23.84 18.48
C THR A 213 4.15 24.70 18.10
N ASP A 214 5.12 24.16 17.34
CA ASP A 214 6.23 24.95 16.81
C ASP A 214 5.79 25.81 15.63
N LYS A 215 5.61 27.12 15.86
CA LYS A 215 5.20 28.07 14.81
C LYS A 215 6.24 28.29 13.71
N ASN A 216 7.47 27.80 13.87
CA ASN A 216 8.48 27.85 12.81
C ASN A 216 8.37 26.68 11.83
N ASP A 217 7.56 25.67 12.15
CA ASP A 217 7.31 24.56 11.27
C ASP A 217 6.39 24.92 10.12
N ASP A 218 6.52 24.12 9.06
CA ASP A 218 5.76 24.27 7.84
C ASP A 218 4.25 24.21 8.13
N LYS A 219 3.49 25.12 7.52
CA LYS A 219 2.05 25.28 7.80
C LYS A 219 1.24 24.08 7.33
N ASP A 220 1.65 23.44 6.24
CA ASP A 220 0.99 22.25 5.74
C ASP A 220 1.27 21.11 6.72
N LEU A 221 2.54 20.92 7.12
CA LEU A 221 2.95 19.96 8.16
C LEU A 221 2.17 20.12 9.49
N ARG A 222 1.96 21.36 9.95
CA ARG A 222 1.14 21.64 11.13
C ARG A 222 -0.33 21.27 10.91
N GLY A 223 -0.87 21.55 9.72
CA GLY A 223 -2.20 21.09 9.31
C GLY A 223 -2.33 19.56 9.35
N GLU A 224 -1.30 18.83 8.93
CA GLU A 224 -1.26 17.35 9.00
C GLU A 224 -1.28 16.86 10.44
N CYS A 225 -0.48 17.48 11.31
CA CYS A 225 -0.41 17.12 12.71
C CYS A 225 -1.75 17.34 13.39
N ALA A 226 -2.48 18.40 13.05
CA ALA A 226 -3.82 18.63 13.57
C ALA A 226 -4.81 17.50 13.21
N GLU A 227 -4.79 17.01 11.97
CA GLU A 227 -5.66 15.92 11.52
C GLU A 227 -5.27 14.58 12.18
N LEU A 228 -3.97 14.30 12.26
CA LEU A 228 -3.43 13.11 12.90
C LEU A 228 -3.74 13.08 14.40
N LEU A 229 -3.57 14.21 15.11
CA LEU A 229 -3.94 14.36 16.52
C LEU A 229 -5.44 14.09 16.73
N GLY A 230 -6.30 14.56 15.81
CA GLY A 230 -7.74 14.30 15.88
C GLY A 230 -8.05 12.81 15.78
N THR A 231 -7.43 12.13 14.82
CA THR A 231 -7.55 10.68 14.62
C THR A 231 -7.05 9.89 15.83
N ILE A 232 -5.85 10.20 16.33
CA ILE A 232 -5.24 9.53 17.48
C ILE A 232 -6.09 9.75 18.73
N ALA A 233 -6.57 10.98 18.95
CA ALA A 233 -7.42 11.30 20.09
C ALA A 233 -8.69 10.45 20.08
N VAL A 234 -9.33 10.18 18.94
CA VAL A 234 -10.50 9.27 18.89
C VAL A 234 -10.16 7.89 19.50
N ASN A 235 -8.94 7.39 19.29
CA ASN A 235 -8.48 6.07 19.70
C ASN A 235 -7.92 6.00 21.14
N LEU A 236 -7.40 7.10 21.72
CA LEU A 236 -6.73 7.13 23.03
C LEU A 236 -7.65 7.31 24.27
N ASN A 237 -8.95 7.00 24.15
CA ASN A 237 -9.93 6.94 25.25
C ASN A 237 -9.64 7.86 26.46
N GLU A 238 -9.90 9.16 26.28
CA GLU A 238 -9.92 10.24 27.28
C GLU A 238 -8.57 10.82 27.72
N ARG A 239 -7.48 10.05 27.70
CA ARG A 239 -6.18 10.48 28.26
C ARG A 239 -5.67 11.82 27.70
N HIS A 240 -5.84 12.04 26.41
CA HIS A 240 -5.29 13.20 25.68
C HIS A 240 -6.37 14.18 25.20
N PHE A 241 -7.62 14.02 25.65
CA PHE A 241 -8.74 14.84 25.15
C PHE A 241 -8.58 16.30 25.53
N GLY A 242 -8.14 16.58 26.75
CA GLY A 242 -7.88 17.96 27.20
C GLY A 242 -6.81 18.64 26.36
N ASP A 243 -5.69 17.94 26.14
CA ASP A 243 -4.56 18.46 25.38
C ASP A 243 -4.93 18.67 23.91
N ALA A 244 -5.61 17.69 23.28
CA ALA A 244 -6.12 17.81 21.92
C ALA A 244 -7.13 18.96 21.78
N PHE A 245 -8.04 19.12 22.74
CA PHE A 245 -9.01 20.21 22.76
C PHE A 245 -8.33 21.58 22.81
N GLN A 246 -7.38 21.75 23.73
CA GLN A 246 -6.63 22.99 23.87
C GLN A 246 -5.80 23.30 22.62
N CYS A 247 -5.19 22.26 22.05
CA CYS A 247 -4.43 22.32 20.81
C CYS A 247 -5.29 22.83 19.65
N PHE A 248 -6.44 22.22 19.36
CA PHE A 248 -7.28 22.62 18.23
C PHE A 248 -7.94 23.99 18.42
N THR A 249 -8.37 24.33 19.64
CA THR A 249 -8.94 25.66 19.92
C THR A 249 -7.90 26.78 19.75
N ASN A 250 -6.64 26.51 20.08
CA ASN A 250 -5.52 27.41 19.75
C ASN A 250 -5.26 27.44 18.24
N GLY A 251 -5.34 26.30 17.57
CA GLY A 251 -5.16 26.16 16.12
C GLY A 251 -6.20 26.89 15.27
N LEU A 252 -7.44 27.04 15.77
CA LEU A 252 -8.47 27.87 15.12
C LEU A 252 -8.06 29.35 15.01
N LYS A 253 -7.07 29.79 15.80
CA LYS A 253 -6.51 31.15 15.78
C LYS A 253 -5.22 31.25 14.96
N ASP A 254 -4.81 30.18 14.27
CA ASP A 254 -3.62 30.21 13.42
C ASP A 254 -3.83 31.16 12.23
N SER A 255 -2.73 31.76 11.75
CA SER A 255 -2.76 32.63 10.57
C SER A 255 -3.02 31.86 9.28
N ASP A 256 -2.63 30.58 9.23
CA ASP A 256 -2.77 29.76 8.05
C ASP A 256 -4.15 29.09 7.97
N TRP A 257 -4.73 29.08 6.77
CA TRP A 257 -6.05 28.52 6.54
C TRP A 257 -6.08 26.99 6.63
N THR A 258 -5.04 26.30 6.14
CA THR A 258 -4.94 24.83 6.19
C THR A 258 -4.93 24.35 7.64
N VAL A 259 -4.13 25.00 8.50
CA VAL A 259 -4.08 24.69 9.93
C VAL A 259 -5.45 24.89 10.59
N ARG A 260 -6.09 26.05 10.37
CA ARG A 260 -7.42 26.34 10.92
C ARG A 260 -8.46 25.32 10.47
N TYR A 261 -8.46 24.97 9.19
CA TYR A 261 -9.37 24.00 8.61
C TYR A 261 -9.20 22.61 9.25
N SER A 262 -7.96 22.11 9.34
CA SER A 262 -7.68 20.82 9.98
C SER A 262 -8.07 20.81 11.46
N CYS A 263 -7.82 21.89 12.21
CA CYS A 263 -8.27 22.01 13.60
C CYS A 263 -9.80 21.99 13.72
N ALA A 264 -10.52 22.69 12.84
CA ALA A 264 -11.98 22.66 12.81
C ALA A 264 -12.50 21.25 12.52
N GLN A 265 -11.91 20.54 11.56
CA GLN A 265 -12.27 19.15 11.26
C GLN A 265 -12.02 18.21 12.45
N SER A 266 -10.87 18.32 13.12
CA SER A 266 -10.56 17.51 14.30
C SER A 266 -11.51 17.78 15.46
N LEU A 267 -11.89 19.05 15.69
CA LEU A 267 -12.90 19.42 16.68
C LEU A 267 -14.28 18.83 16.37
N VAL A 268 -14.69 18.85 15.10
CA VAL A 268 -15.95 18.22 14.64
C VAL A 268 -15.89 16.71 14.85
N THR A 269 -14.77 16.07 14.51
CA THR A 269 -14.58 14.62 14.67
C THR A 269 -14.72 14.19 16.13
N LEU A 270 -14.19 14.98 17.05
CA LEU A 270 -14.26 14.73 18.50
C LEU A 270 -15.54 15.28 19.16
N SER A 271 -16.42 15.95 18.43
CA SER A 271 -17.60 16.64 18.99
C SER A 271 -18.48 15.75 19.87
N LYS A 272 -18.67 14.50 19.49
CA LYS A 272 -19.47 13.53 20.25
C LYS A 272 -18.82 13.10 21.58
N LYS A 273 -17.53 13.38 21.76
CA LYS A 273 -16.77 13.08 22.97
C LYS A 273 -16.66 14.28 23.93
N TRP A 274 -17.03 15.48 23.47
CA TRP A 274 -16.97 16.69 24.27
C TRP A 274 -18.13 16.79 25.25
N ASN A 275 -17.86 17.37 26.43
CA ASN A 275 -18.91 17.80 27.33
C ASN A 275 -19.52 19.14 26.89
N ASN A 276 -20.65 19.53 27.49
CA ASN A 276 -21.37 20.76 27.12
C ASN A 276 -20.50 22.03 27.21
N LYS A 277 -19.58 22.10 28.18
CA LYS A 277 -18.68 23.25 28.33
C LYS A 277 -17.67 23.33 27.18
N GLN A 278 -17.11 22.20 26.77
CA GLN A 278 -16.19 22.11 25.63
C GLN A 278 -16.90 22.40 24.31
N LEU A 279 -18.15 21.93 24.15
CA LEU A 279 -18.98 22.24 22.99
C LEU A 279 -19.28 23.74 22.90
N ASP A 280 -19.63 24.38 24.00
CA ASP A 280 -19.90 25.83 24.07
C ASP A 280 -18.67 26.66 23.67
N ILE A 281 -17.51 26.34 24.24
CA ILE A 281 -16.23 26.97 23.87
C ILE A 281 -15.92 26.75 22.38
N THR A 282 -16.08 25.53 21.88
CA THR A 282 -15.83 25.19 20.47
C THR A 282 -16.74 26.02 19.56
N PHE A 283 -18.03 26.09 19.89
CA PHE A 283 -19.01 26.85 19.14
C PHE A 283 -18.63 28.34 19.09
N GLN A 284 -18.27 28.93 20.24
CA GLN A 284 -17.85 30.32 20.30
C GLN A 284 -16.58 30.57 19.48
N CYS A 285 -15.56 29.71 19.59
CA CYS A 285 -14.33 29.83 18.79
C CYS A 285 -14.59 29.72 17.29
N LEU A 286 -15.51 28.85 16.86
CA LEU A 286 -15.89 28.75 15.45
C LEU A 286 -16.61 30.01 14.98
N ILE A 287 -17.52 30.57 15.78
CA ILE A 287 -18.21 31.84 15.48
C ILE A 287 -17.23 33.01 15.36
N ASP A 288 -16.29 33.12 16.31
CA ASP A 288 -15.25 34.16 16.28
C ASP A 288 -14.37 34.02 15.02
N GLY A 289 -14.13 32.78 14.57
CA GLY A 289 -13.40 32.48 13.33
C GLY A 289 -14.11 32.94 12.06
N PHE A 290 -15.45 33.02 12.04
CA PHE A 290 -16.21 33.58 10.91
C PHE A 290 -16.19 35.11 10.86
N GLN A 291 -15.81 35.76 11.97
CA GLN A 291 -15.81 37.22 12.10
C GLN A 291 -14.45 37.86 11.77
N ASN A 292 -13.40 37.05 11.54
CA ASN A 292 -12.03 37.47 11.21
C ASN A 292 -11.62 37.02 9.82
#